data_AF-A0A3D5UZD6-F1
#
_entry.id   AF-A0A3D5UZD6-F1
#
_cell.length_a   1.000
_cell.length_b   1.000
_cell.length_c   1.000
_cell.angle_alpha   90.00
_cell.angle_beta   90.00
_cell.angle_gamma   90.00
#
_symmetry.space_group_name_H-M   'P 1'
#
loop_
_entity.id
_entity.type
_entity.pdbx_description
1 polymer ?
#
loop_
_entity_poly.entity_id
_entity_poly.type
_entity_poly.pdbx_seq_one_letter_code
_entity_poly.pdbx_strand_id
1 'polypeptide(L)'
;MRLAIALLPLCLAAEIAQYVNAVHHHDLRETALVARGEAVLGRQSTVLQELRILLETISALPLGTPANGQICDDAFKRIILQNSSISSLHLIGLEGKTLCSAPIPLSSQEERAATPRWLDESMEAQQFSIWTQKSELPVAKESDAAKARLIATLPIYDADRQAIGVLAA
;
A
#
# COMPACT_ATOMS: atom_id res chain seq x y z
N MET A 1 -37.09 -25.08 58.42
CA MET A 1 -35.78 -24.78 57.79
C MET A 1 -35.34 -25.90 56.84
N ARG A 2 -36.01 -26.09 55.70
CA ARG A 2 -35.55 -27.04 54.65
C ARG A 2 -35.61 -26.46 53.23
N LEU A 3 -36.39 -25.40 53.00
CA LEU A 3 -36.46 -24.72 51.69
C LEU A 3 -35.19 -23.94 51.32
N ALA A 4 -34.52 -23.32 52.30
CA ALA A 4 -33.34 -22.49 52.04
C ALA A 4 -32.13 -23.30 51.55
N ILE A 5 -32.02 -24.58 51.96
CA ILE A 5 -30.91 -25.45 51.58
C ILE A 5 -31.10 -26.03 50.16
N ALA A 6 -32.33 -26.11 49.67
CA ALA A 6 -32.63 -26.60 48.33
C ALA A 6 -32.43 -25.54 47.23
N LEU A 7 -32.42 -24.25 47.57
CA LEU A 7 -32.30 -23.14 46.61
C LEU A 7 -30.85 -22.67 46.37
N LEU A 8 -29.95 -22.93 47.32
CA LEU A 8 -28.52 -22.61 47.22
C LEU A 8 -27.82 -23.21 45.98
N PRO A 9 -28.02 -24.50 45.61
CA PRO A 9 -27.38 -25.07 44.43
C PRO A 9 -27.92 -24.48 43.11
N LEU A 10 -29.19 -24.05 43.09
CA LEU A 10 -29.82 -23.42 41.92
C LEU A 10 -29.28 -22.02 41.65
N CYS A 11 -29.00 -21.23 42.68
CA CYS A 11 -28.37 -19.91 42.53
C CYS A 11 -26.91 -20.04 42.05
N LEU A 12 -26.15 -21.00 42.58
CA LEU A 12 -24.76 -21.23 42.20
C LEU A 12 -24.63 -21.73 40.74
N ALA A 13 -25.54 -22.62 40.31
CA ALA A 13 -25.59 -23.07 38.93
C ALA A 13 -25.96 -21.96 37.94
N ALA A 14 -26.85 -21.03 38.34
CA ALA A 14 -27.23 -19.88 37.53
C ALA A 14 -26.06 -18.90 37.33
N GLU A 15 -25.27 -18.61 38.38
CA GLU A 15 -24.08 -17.78 38.27
C GLU A 15 -23.00 -18.43 37.39
N ILE A 16 -22.76 -19.73 37.54
CA ILE A 16 -21.79 -20.47 36.70
C ILE A 16 -22.23 -20.46 35.24
N ALA A 17 -23.52 -20.68 34.95
CA ALA A 17 -24.03 -20.64 33.59
C ALA A 17 -23.90 -19.24 32.96
N GLN A 18 -24.17 -18.18 33.73
CA GLN A 18 -23.97 -16.80 33.28
C GLN A 18 -22.50 -16.48 33.03
N TYR A 19 -21.59 -16.97 33.88
CA TYR A 19 -20.15 -16.79 33.70
C TYR A 19 -19.64 -17.51 32.45
N VAL A 20 -20.02 -18.78 32.24
CA VAL A 20 -19.64 -19.55 31.04
C VAL A 20 -20.14 -18.89 29.76
N ASN A 21 -21.39 -18.39 29.76
CA ASN A 21 -21.92 -17.68 28.60
C ASN A 21 -21.18 -16.36 28.34
N ALA A 22 -20.86 -15.59 29.39
CA ALA A 22 -20.11 -14.35 29.26
C ALA A 22 -18.68 -14.57 28.73
N VAL A 23 -17.98 -15.59 29.24
CA VAL A 23 -16.65 -15.99 28.77
C VAL A 23 -16.70 -16.49 27.32
N HIS A 24 -17.68 -17.32 26.98
CA HIS A 24 -17.85 -17.80 25.60
C HIS A 24 -18.16 -16.68 24.62
N HIS A 25 -19.01 -15.70 25.00
CA HIS A 25 -19.25 -14.52 24.18
C HIS A 25 -18.02 -13.61 24.05
N HIS A 26 -17.16 -13.57 25.05
CA HIS A 26 -15.90 -12.84 24.98
C HIS A 26 -14.92 -13.52 24.01
N ASP A 27 -14.76 -14.84 24.11
CA ASP A 27 -13.90 -15.65 23.25
C ASP A 27 -14.35 -15.62 21.78
N LEU A 28 -15.66 -15.69 21.52
CA LEU A 28 -16.23 -15.50 20.18
C LEU A 28 -15.98 -14.10 19.61
N ARG A 29 -15.92 -13.07 20.46
CA ARG A 29 -15.60 -11.70 20.03
C ARG A 29 -14.12 -11.55 19.72
N GLU A 30 -13.24 -12.12 20.53
CA GLU A 30 -11.79 -12.07 20.30
C GLU A 30 -11.41 -12.83 19.03
N THR A 31 -11.91 -14.05 18.85
CA THR A 31 -11.73 -14.83 17.62
C THR A 31 -12.29 -14.10 16.39
N ALA A 32 -13.45 -13.45 16.49
CA ALA A 32 -13.98 -12.64 15.39
C ALA A 32 -13.12 -11.41 15.09
N LEU A 33 -12.50 -10.78 16.10
CA LEU A 33 -11.57 -9.67 15.91
C LEU A 33 -10.26 -10.12 15.25
N VAL A 34 -9.71 -11.26 15.67
CA VAL A 34 -8.53 -11.87 15.06
C VAL A 34 -8.80 -12.23 13.60
N ALA A 35 -9.89 -12.94 13.32
CA ALA A 35 -10.26 -13.33 11.96
C ALA A 35 -10.49 -12.11 11.04
N ARG A 36 -11.06 -11.03 11.58
CA ARG A 36 -11.16 -9.74 10.86
C ARG A 36 -9.78 -9.14 10.59
N GLY A 37 -8.90 -9.14 11.58
CA GLY A 37 -7.52 -8.67 11.44
C GLY A 37 -6.77 -9.43 10.35
N GLU A 38 -6.82 -10.76 10.38
CA GLU A 38 -6.22 -11.63 9.37
C GLU A 38 -6.82 -11.39 7.98
N ALA A 39 -8.14 -11.24 7.87
CA ALA A 39 -8.79 -10.93 6.60
C ALA A 39 -8.35 -9.57 6.03
N VAL A 40 -8.17 -8.55 6.89
CA VAL A 40 -7.68 -7.22 6.47
C VAL A 40 -6.24 -7.30 6.00
N LEU A 41 -5.37 -7.98 6.75
CA LEU A 41 -3.96 -8.17 6.37
C LEU A 41 -3.82 -8.98 5.08
N GLY A 42 -4.60 -10.06 4.95
CA GLY A 42 -4.67 -10.87 3.73
C GLY A 42 -5.07 -10.02 2.53
N ARG A 43 -6.12 -9.20 2.67
CA ARG A 43 -6.54 -8.28 1.62
C ARG A 43 -5.47 -7.25 1.25
N GLN A 44 -4.79 -6.67 2.23
CA GLN A 44 -3.70 -5.71 1.99
C GLN A 44 -2.53 -6.39 1.27
N SER A 45 -2.16 -7.61 1.68
CA SER A 45 -1.13 -8.41 1.00
C SER A 45 -1.47 -8.67 -0.46
N THR A 46 -2.73 -9.03 -0.76
CA THR A 46 -3.18 -9.24 -2.14
C THR A 46 -3.04 -7.97 -2.97
N VAL A 47 -3.49 -6.81 -2.46
CA VAL A 47 -3.39 -5.53 -3.19
C VAL A 47 -1.95 -5.15 -3.47
N LEU A 48 -1.04 -5.32 -2.50
CA LEU A 48 0.38 -5.04 -2.70
C LEU A 48 1.01 -6.00 -3.71
N GLN A 49 0.60 -7.25 -3.72
CA GLN A 49 1.08 -8.24 -4.67
C GLN A 49 0.57 -7.98 -6.09
N GLU A 50 -0.69 -7.59 -6.25
CA GLU A 50 -1.25 -7.14 -7.54
C GLU A 50 -0.49 -5.92 -8.07
N LEU A 51 -0.19 -4.95 -7.20
CA LEU A 51 0.58 -3.77 -7.57
C LEU A 51 2.01 -4.12 -7.98
N ARG A 52 2.67 -5.04 -7.26
CA ARG A 52 3.97 -5.57 -7.65
C ARG A 52 3.93 -6.22 -9.02
N ILE A 53 2.99 -7.14 -9.25
CA ILE A 53 2.83 -7.84 -10.54
C ILE A 53 2.57 -6.84 -11.67
N LEU A 54 1.77 -5.80 -11.41
CA LEU A 54 1.54 -4.73 -12.38
C LEU A 54 2.84 -4.00 -12.72
N LEU A 55 3.62 -3.56 -11.73
CA LEU A 55 4.90 -2.89 -11.99
C LEU A 55 5.90 -3.81 -12.73
N GLU A 56 5.98 -5.09 -12.36
CA GLU A 56 6.79 -6.08 -13.06
C GLU A 56 6.34 -6.23 -14.52
N THR A 57 5.02 -6.27 -14.76
CA THR A 57 4.46 -6.33 -16.11
C THR A 57 4.78 -5.09 -16.93
N ILE A 58 4.67 -3.90 -16.32
CA ILE A 58 5.01 -2.63 -16.96
C ILE A 58 6.50 -2.60 -17.32
N SER A 59 7.37 -3.11 -16.44
CA SER A 59 8.83 -3.15 -16.68
C SER A 59 9.21 -3.99 -17.90
N ALA A 60 8.39 -4.99 -18.25
CA ALA A 60 8.59 -5.84 -19.42
C ALA A 60 8.02 -5.25 -20.73
N LEU A 61 7.27 -4.15 -20.65
CA LEU A 61 6.74 -3.50 -21.85
C LEU A 61 7.87 -2.82 -22.62
N PRO A 62 7.81 -2.81 -23.97
CA PRO A 62 8.72 -2.03 -24.79
C PRO A 62 8.36 -0.54 -24.69
N LEU A 63 8.71 0.10 -23.57
CA LEU A 63 8.38 1.50 -23.25
C LEU A 63 9.14 2.51 -24.13
N GLY A 64 9.88 2.05 -25.13
CA GLY A 64 10.69 2.86 -26.03
C GLY A 64 12.04 3.24 -25.42
N THR A 65 12.84 3.98 -26.19
CA THR A 65 14.08 4.58 -25.69
C THR A 65 13.76 5.94 -25.03
N PRO A 66 14.67 6.50 -24.20
CA PRO A 66 14.48 7.83 -23.61
C PRO A 66 14.19 8.96 -24.63
N ALA A 67 14.56 8.76 -25.90
CA ALA A 67 14.26 9.69 -26.99
C ALA A 67 12.78 9.68 -27.43
N ASN A 68 12.02 8.64 -27.07
CA ASN A 68 10.61 8.41 -27.45
C ASN A 68 9.67 8.39 -26.22
N GLY A 69 9.88 9.29 -25.25
CA GLY A 69 9.12 9.34 -23.99
C GLY A 69 7.59 9.38 -24.16
N GLN A 70 7.10 9.91 -25.29
CA GLN A 70 5.66 10.02 -25.57
C GLN A 70 4.95 8.66 -25.69
N ILE A 71 5.63 7.62 -26.20
CA ILE A 71 5.07 6.26 -26.26
C ILE A 71 4.89 5.71 -24.84
N CYS A 72 5.87 5.95 -23.96
CA CYS A 72 5.80 5.56 -22.56
C CYS A 72 4.66 6.31 -21.83
N ASP A 73 4.57 7.64 -22.00
CA ASP A 73 3.52 8.45 -21.36
C ASP A 73 2.12 7.96 -21.75
N ASP A 74 1.90 7.65 -23.03
CA ASP A 74 0.60 7.16 -23.52
C ASP A 74 0.28 5.72 -23.07
N ALA A 75 1.30 4.89 -22.85
CA ALA A 75 1.13 3.60 -22.20
C ALA A 75 0.71 3.79 -20.73
N PHE A 76 1.41 4.64 -19.98
CA PHE A 76 1.12 4.91 -18.57
C PHE A 76 -0.28 5.53 -18.38
N LYS A 77 -0.68 6.48 -19.23
CA LYS A 77 -2.06 7.02 -19.22
C LYS A 77 -3.10 5.91 -19.35
N ARG A 78 -2.92 4.98 -20.30
CA ARG A 78 -3.85 3.86 -20.51
C ARG A 78 -3.90 2.93 -19.30
N ILE A 79 -2.75 2.64 -18.70
CA ILE A 79 -2.66 1.80 -17.49
C ILE A 79 -3.38 2.46 -16.33
N ILE A 80 -3.15 3.75 -16.06
CA ILE A 80 -3.80 4.48 -14.96
C ILE A 80 -5.32 4.53 -15.15
N LEU A 81 -5.80 4.75 -16.38
CA LEU A 81 -7.24 4.72 -16.68
C LEU A 81 -7.89 3.36 -16.37
N GLN A 82 -7.13 2.27 -16.45
CA GLN A 82 -7.60 0.92 -16.13
C GLN A 82 -7.41 0.56 -14.65
N ASN A 83 -6.60 1.31 -13.90
CA ASN A 83 -6.22 1.01 -12.52
C ASN A 83 -6.50 2.22 -11.60
N SER A 84 -7.74 2.34 -11.13
CA SER A 84 -8.21 3.50 -10.35
C SER A 84 -7.52 3.68 -8.99
N SER A 85 -6.82 2.66 -8.49
CA SER A 85 -6.00 2.72 -7.28
C SER A 85 -4.67 3.47 -7.48
N ILE A 86 -4.25 3.69 -8.72
CA ILE A 86 -2.98 4.32 -9.07
C ILE A 86 -3.23 5.77 -9.46
N SER A 87 -2.61 6.68 -8.72
CA SER A 87 -2.74 8.11 -8.97
C SER A 87 -1.81 8.63 -10.07
N SER A 88 -0.65 7.99 -10.22
CA SER A 88 0.35 8.35 -11.21
C SER A 88 1.30 7.18 -11.47
N LEU A 89 1.99 7.18 -12.60
CA LEU A 89 3.12 6.31 -12.88
C LEU A 89 4.30 7.16 -13.34
N HIS A 90 5.49 6.79 -12.89
CA HIS A 90 6.74 7.46 -13.23
C HIS A 90 7.81 6.42 -13.54
N LEU A 91 8.57 6.65 -14.60
CA LEU A 91 9.84 5.98 -14.85
C LEU A 91 10.93 7.00 -14.57
N ILE A 92 11.76 6.72 -13.58
CA ILE A 92 12.83 7.62 -13.16
C ILE A 92 14.17 6.94 -13.50
N GLY A 93 15.03 7.64 -14.22
CA GLY A 93 16.38 7.17 -14.51
C GLY A 93 17.30 7.30 -13.29
N LEU A 94 18.50 6.73 -13.38
CA LEU A 94 19.50 6.74 -12.30
C LEU A 94 19.88 8.14 -11.79
N GLU A 95 19.79 9.13 -12.68
CA GLU A 95 20.10 10.54 -12.38
C GLU A 95 18.96 11.26 -11.64
N GLY A 96 17.90 10.54 -11.24
CA GLY A 96 16.70 11.12 -10.63
C GLY A 96 15.78 11.85 -11.62
N LYS A 97 16.12 11.86 -12.91
CA LYS A 97 15.30 12.46 -13.95
C LYS A 97 14.15 11.54 -14.34
N THR A 98 12.94 12.08 -14.32
CA THR A 98 11.76 11.40 -14.87
C THR A 98 11.90 11.27 -16.38
N LEU A 99 11.95 10.03 -16.87
CA LEU A 99 12.05 9.68 -18.28
C LEU A 99 10.68 9.63 -18.94
N CYS A 100 9.66 9.18 -18.21
CA CYS A 100 8.26 9.23 -18.60
C CYS A 100 7.36 9.25 -17.38
N SER A 101 6.17 9.84 -17.54
CA SER A 101 5.20 9.95 -16.46
C SER A 101 3.78 10.12 -16.96
N ALA A 102 2.82 9.65 -16.16
CA ALA A 102 1.42 10.00 -16.32
C ALA A 102 0.77 10.20 -14.93
N PRO A 103 -0.07 11.22 -14.72
CA PRO A 103 -0.27 12.35 -15.61
C PRO A 103 1.04 13.17 -15.77
N ILE A 104 1.20 13.84 -16.92
CA ILE A 104 2.37 14.68 -17.18
C ILE A 104 2.34 15.86 -16.18
N PRO A 105 3.42 16.10 -15.42
CA PRO A 105 3.51 17.22 -14.49
C PRO A 105 3.30 18.55 -15.24
N LEU A 106 2.47 19.44 -14.68
CA LEU A 106 2.09 20.69 -15.34
C LEU A 106 3.24 21.73 -15.39
N SER A 107 4.37 21.49 -14.71
CA SER A 107 5.50 22.42 -14.71
C SER A 107 6.85 21.73 -14.60
N SER A 108 7.82 22.21 -15.38
CA SER A 108 9.26 21.87 -15.29
C SER A 108 9.92 22.35 -13.98
N GLN A 109 9.15 22.92 -13.04
CA GLN A 109 9.61 23.25 -11.69
C GLN A 109 9.66 22.01 -10.78
N GLU A 110 8.82 21.00 -11.00
CA GLU A 110 8.86 19.74 -10.24
C GLU A 110 10.07 18.86 -10.64
N GLU A 111 10.60 19.01 -11.85
CA GLU A 111 11.85 18.36 -12.29
C GLU A 111 13.12 18.88 -11.58
N ARG A 112 13.02 20.02 -10.87
CA ARG A 112 14.10 20.56 -10.03
C ARG A 112 13.92 20.26 -8.55
N ALA A 113 12.90 19.49 -8.17
CA ALA A 113 12.80 18.99 -6.81
C ALA A 113 14.00 18.07 -6.53
N ALA A 114 14.59 18.22 -5.34
CA ALA A 114 15.67 17.33 -4.91
C ALA A 114 15.23 15.87 -5.06
N THR A 115 16.14 15.03 -5.56
CA THR A 115 15.90 13.58 -5.70
C THR A 115 15.33 13.05 -4.39
N PRO A 116 14.15 12.42 -4.43
CA PRO A 116 13.50 12.01 -3.20
C PRO A 116 14.28 10.84 -2.60
N ARG A 117 14.45 10.84 -1.27
CA ARG A 117 15.27 9.86 -0.55
C ARG A 117 14.90 8.40 -0.84
N TRP A 118 13.61 8.14 -1.12
CA TRP A 118 13.14 6.81 -1.46
C TRP A 118 13.71 6.27 -2.77
N LEU A 119 14.19 7.12 -3.69
CA LEU A 119 14.75 6.67 -4.96
C LEU A 119 16.04 5.90 -4.73
N ASP A 120 16.97 6.47 -3.96
CA ASP A 120 18.24 5.85 -3.60
C ASP A 120 17.99 4.57 -2.80
N GLU A 121 17.10 4.64 -1.79
CA GLU A 121 16.74 3.49 -0.96
C GLU A 121 16.07 2.37 -1.78
N SER A 122 15.28 2.71 -2.80
CA SER A 122 14.68 1.72 -3.71
C SER A 122 15.72 1.03 -4.57
N MET A 123 16.73 1.77 -5.07
CA MET A 123 17.81 1.17 -5.85
C MET A 123 18.67 0.24 -5.00
N GLU A 124 18.97 0.61 -3.75
CA GLU A 124 19.70 -0.22 -2.79
C GLU A 124 18.92 -1.47 -2.39
N ALA A 125 17.60 -1.36 -2.21
CA ALA A 125 16.75 -2.49 -1.84
C ALA A 125 16.70 -3.57 -2.93
N GLN A 126 16.93 -3.19 -4.20
CA GLN A 126 16.93 -4.07 -5.37
C GLN A 126 15.64 -4.87 -5.61
N GLN A 127 14.56 -4.53 -4.91
CA GLN A 127 13.29 -5.25 -4.93
C GLN A 127 12.11 -4.29 -4.82
N PHE A 128 10.91 -4.81 -5.07
CA PHE A 128 9.66 -4.08 -4.85
C PHE A 128 9.57 -3.54 -3.42
N SER A 129 9.31 -2.25 -3.28
CA SER A 129 9.28 -1.55 -1.99
C SER A 129 8.13 -0.55 -1.92
N ILE A 130 7.64 -0.27 -0.71
CA ILE A 130 6.59 0.71 -0.46
C ILE A 130 7.13 1.81 0.45
N TRP A 131 6.93 3.05 0.04
CA TRP A 131 7.38 4.24 0.75
C TRP A 131 6.19 5.10 1.15
N THR A 132 6.36 5.87 2.23
CA THR A 132 5.40 6.90 2.62
C THR A 132 5.99 8.27 2.32
N GLN A 133 5.34 9.03 1.45
CA GLN A 133 5.71 10.43 1.25
C GLN A 133 5.00 11.26 2.32
N LYS A 134 5.76 11.67 3.34
CA LYS A 134 5.29 12.69 4.28
C LYS A 134 5.29 14.02 3.54
N SER A 135 4.12 14.53 3.15
CA SER A 135 4.01 15.92 2.71
C SER A 135 4.31 16.84 3.89
N GLU A 136 5.47 17.47 3.91
CA GLU A 136 5.78 18.58 4.82
C GLU A 136 5.06 19.87 4.37
N LEU A 137 3.73 19.81 4.25
CA LEU A 137 2.90 21.01 4.04
C LEU A 137 2.34 21.46 5.40
N PRO A 138 2.47 22.74 5.76
CA PRO A 138 2.05 23.24 7.07
C PRO A 138 0.52 23.18 7.17
N VAL A 139 0.04 22.49 8.20
CA VAL A 139 -1.31 22.50 8.82
C VAL A 139 -2.35 23.32 8.02
N ALA A 140 -2.99 22.70 7.04
CA ALA A 140 -4.28 23.16 6.56
C ALA A 140 -5.36 22.63 7.52
N LYS A 141 -6.14 23.56 8.06
CA LYS A 141 -7.23 23.30 9.00
C LYS A 141 -8.23 22.27 8.45
N GLU A 142 -8.60 21.32 9.32
CA GLU A 142 -9.85 20.53 9.33
C GLU A 142 -10.65 20.51 8.01
N SER A 143 -10.26 19.68 7.04
CA SER A 143 -11.19 19.10 6.04
C SER A 143 -10.59 18.02 5.15
N ASP A 144 -9.27 17.91 5.05
CA ASP A 144 -8.63 16.79 4.35
C ASP A 144 -7.58 16.22 5.29
N ALA A 145 -7.84 15.02 5.83
CA ALA A 145 -6.76 14.21 6.36
C ALA A 145 -5.70 14.16 5.27
N ALA A 146 -4.57 14.83 5.51
CA ALA A 146 -3.44 14.91 4.60
C ALA A 146 -3.15 13.48 4.10
N LYS A 147 -3.53 13.20 2.84
CA LYS A 147 -3.46 11.87 2.25
C LYS A 147 -2.00 11.48 2.23
N ALA A 148 -1.58 10.66 3.18
CA ALA A 148 -0.26 10.04 3.14
C ALA A 148 -0.17 9.29 1.81
N ARG A 149 0.67 9.80 0.90
CA ARG A 149 0.81 9.20 -0.42
C ARG A 149 1.77 8.02 -0.27
N LEU A 150 1.26 6.83 -0.56
CA LEU A 150 2.10 5.65 -0.70
C LEU A 150 2.72 5.69 -2.09
N ILE A 151 4.01 5.35 -2.16
CA ILE A 151 4.74 5.23 -3.40
C ILE A 151 5.23 3.79 -3.48
N ALA A 152 4.78 3.05 -4.49
CA ALA A 152 5.27 1.72 -4.76
C ALA A 152 6.39 1.79 -5.79
N THR A 153 7.54 1.19 -5.49
CA THR A 153 8.71 1.26 -6.38
C THR A 153 9.15 -0.12 -6.82
N LEU A 154 9.63 -0.20 -8.06
CA LEU A 154 10.28 -1.37 -8.62
C LEU A 154 11.54 -0.94 -9.39
N PRO A 155 12.75 -1.31 -8.93
CA PRO A 155 13.97 -1.14 -9.69
C PRO A 155 13.92 -1.92 -11.01
N ILE A 156 14.35 -1.30 -12.10
CA ILE A 156 14.46 -1.93 -13.41
C ILE A 156 15.93 -2.18 -13.73
N TYR A 157 16.18 -3.32 -14.34
CA TYR A 157 17.51 -3.74 -14.76
C TYR A 157 17.55 -3.99 -16.27
N ASP A 158 18.71 -3.77 -16.86
CA ASP A 158 18.98 -4.20 -18.23
C ASP A 158 19.32 -5.71 -18.31
N ALA A 159 19.66 -6.18 -19.51
CA ALA A 159 20.02 -7.57 -19.77
C ALA A 159 21.28 -8.02 -18.99
N ASP A 160 22.17 -7.09 -18.66
CA ASP A 160 23.40 -7.32 -17.91
C ASP A 160 23.19 -7.21 -16.38
N ARG A 161 21.92 -7.09 -15.95
CA ARG A 161 21.48 -6.90 -14.57
C ARG A 161 22.02 -5.62 -13.92
N GLN A 162 22.34 -4.61 -14.72
CA GLN A 162 22.66 -3.27 -14.21
C GLN A 162 21.37 -2.51 -13.98
N ALA A 163 21.28 -1.80 -12.85
CA ALA A 163 20.13 -0.94 -12.59
C ALA A 163 20.12 0.19 -13.62
N ILE A 164 18.98 0.43 -14.26
CA ILE A 164 18.80 1.50 -15.25
C ILE A 164 17.78 2.56 -14.82
N GLY A 165 17.03 2.29 -13.76
CA GLY A 165 16.05 3.21 -13.21
C GLY A 165 15.07 2.54 -12.26
N VAL A 166 14.01 3.26 -11.93
CA VAL A 166 12.96 2.83 -11.01
C VAL A 166 11.60 3.18 -11.61
N LEU A 167 10.67 2.22 -11.60
CA LEU A 167 9.25 2.48 -11.79
C LEU A 167 8.63 2.85 -10.45
N ALA A 168 7.82 3.91 -10.43
CA ALA A 168 7.10 4.37 -9.26
C ALA A 168 5.60 4.57 -9.57
N ALA A 169 4.74 4.13 -8.65
CA ALA A 169 3.27 4.28 -8.70
C ALA A 169 2.72 4.96 -7.44
#